data_AF-A0A7C3VZ03-F1
#
_entry.id   AF-A0A7C3VZ03-F1
#
_cell.length_a   1.000
_cell.length_b   1.000
_cell.length_c   1.000
_cell.angle_alpha   90.00
_cell.angle_beta   90.00
_cell.angle_gamma   90.00
#
_symmetry.space_group_name_H-M   'P 1'
#
loop_
_entity.id
_entity.type
_entity.pdbx_description
1 polymer ?
#
loop_
_entity_poly.entity_id
_entity_poly.type
_entity_poly.pdbx_seq_one_letter_code
_entity_poly.pdbx_strand_id
1 'polypeptide(L)'
;MKRSEINEIMQEADAMIRRFGFVLPPFAYMPPLDLAEHVKAAPGIVSGRLGWDITDYGQGSFADLGLFLFTLRNGRLSDLQTGGGMCYAEKLLISRQDQISPMHRHILKAEDIINRGGATLAIELFGSDPAGGFDETAGGEVFCDGARKSFQPGDVLKLEPGESVTLMPGDWHAFWGDGGDVLIGEVSTVNDDETDNVFREPIGRFSDIEEDVAPLHLLVSDYGRVFAG
;
A
#
# COMPACT_ATOMS: atom_id res chain seq x y z
N MET A 1 3.90 10.17 13.82
CA MET A 1 3.93 8.89 14.55
C MET A 1 5.17 8.77 15.43
N LYS A 2 5.09 8.05 16.55
CA LYS A 2 6.26 7.71 17.37
C LYS A 2 6.95 6.44 16.86
N ARG A 3 8.27 6.33 17.00
CA ARG A 3 8.99 5.11 16.60
C ARG A 3 8.57 3.90 17.43
N SER A 4 8.25 4.09 18.71
CA SER A 4 7.70 3.04 19.57
C SER A 4 6.40 2.46 19.02
N GLU A 5 5.45 3.33 18.65
CA GLU A 5 4.19 2.96 18.00
C GLU A 5 4.42 2.24 16.67
N ILE A 6 5.33 2.73 15.82
CA ILE A 6 5.71 2.07 14.55
C ILE A 6 6.25 0.66 14.82
N ASN A 7 7.11 0.48 15.81
CA ASN A 7 7.68 -0.82 16.16
C ASN A 7 6.58 -1.80 16.64
N GLU A 8 5.60 -1.33 17.40
CA GLU A 8 4.44 -2.14 17.82
C GLU A 8 3.59 -2.56 16.62
N ILE A 9 3.27 -1.61 15.73
CA ILE A 9 2.52 -1.88 14.48
C ILE A 9 3.25 -2.92 13.62
N MET A 10 4.58 -2.83 13.48
CA MET A 10 5.36 -3.82 12.73
C MET A 10 5.23 -5.23 13.31
N GLN A 11 5.28 -5.37 14.64
CA GLN A 11 5.17 -6.66 15.31
C GLN A 11 3.78 -7.28 15.15
N GLU A 12 2.73 -6.46 15.32
CA GLU A 12 1.34 -6.87 15.11
C GLU A 12 1.09 -7.29 13.66
N ALA A 13 1.63 -6.52 12.70
CA ALA A 13 1.55 -6.84 11.28
C ALA A 13 2.28 -8.14 10.94
N ASP A 14 3.50 -8.36 11.42
CA ASP A 14 4.24 -9.62 11.20
C ASP A 14 3.47 -10.82 11.76
N ALA A 15 2.89 -10.69 12.97
CA ALA A 15 2.09 -11.74 13.58
C ALA A 15 0.84 -12.08 12.73
N MET A 16 0.16 -11.07 12.19
CA MET A 16 -0.98 -11.26 11.30
C MET A 16 -0.59 -11.90 9.98
N ILE A 17 0.49 -11.44 9.34
CA ILE A 17 1.03 -12.00 8.09
C ILE A 17 1.35 -13.50 8.28
N ARG A 18 2.03 -13.85 9.36
CA ARG A 18 2.36 -15.26 9.69
C ARG A 18 1.13 -16.11 9.97
N ARG A 19 0.09 -15.55 10.60
CA ARG A 19 -1.18 -16.26 10.87
C ARG A 19 -1.87 -16.72 9.59
N PHE A 20 -1.72 -15.99 8.49
CA PHE A 20 -2.22 -16.36 7.17
C PHE A 20 -1.23 -17.20 6.34
N GLY A 21 -0.12 -17.64 6.94
CA GLY A 21 0.85 -18.53 6.29
C GLY A 21 1.87 -17.84 5.39
N PHE A 22 1.91 -16.51 5.37
CA PHE A 22 2.94 -15.76 4.64
C PHE A 22 4.23 -15.68 5.46
N VAL A 23 5.36 -15.70 4.75
CA VAL A 23 6.69 -15.52 5.32
C VAL A 23 7.37 -14.41 4.54
N LEU A 24 7.73 -13.32 5.23
CA LEU A 24 8.44 -12.21 4.61
C LEU A 24 9.89 -12.59 4.27
N PRO A 25 10.50 -11.97 3.25
CA PRO A 25 11.88 -12.23 2.86
C PRO A 25 12.86 -11.86 3.99
N PRO A 26 14.06 -12.50 4.06
CA PRO A 26 14.98 -12.30 5.18
C PRO A 26 15.36 -10.84 5.48
N PHE A 27 15.44 -9.98 4.45
CA PHE A 27 15.78 -8.56 4.65
C PHE A 27 14.74 -7.80 5.48
N ALA A 28 13.48 -8.28 5.53
CA ALA A 28 12.43 -7.71 6.36
C ALA A 28 12.81 -7.69 7.84
N TYR A 29 13.63 -8.64 8.28
CA TYR A 29 13.96 -8.85 9.69
C TYR A 29 15.38 -8.39 10.05
N MET A 30 16.10 -7.76 9.12
CA MET A 30 17.47 -7.30 9.39
C MET A 30 17.45 -6.08 10.33
N PRO A 31 18.33 -6.05 11.35
CA PRO A 31 18.63 -4.83 12.07
C PRO A 31 19.13 -3.72 11.13
N PRO A 32 18.95 -2.43 11.47
CA PRO A 32 19.36 -1.32 10.61
C PRO A 32 20.81 -1.38 10.09
N LEU A 33 21.77 -1.76 10.96
CA LEU A 33 23.18 -1.87 10.57
C LEU A 33 23.43 -3.01 9.59
N ASP A 34 22.78 -4.16 9.80
CA ASP A 34 22.93 -5.32 8.93
C ASP A 34 22.28 -5.06 7.57
N LEU A 35 21.12 -4.37 7.55
CA LEU A 35 20.48 -3.97 6.32
C LEU A 35 21.35 -2.97 5.54
N ALA A 36 21.99 -2.01 6.21
CA ALA A 36 22.91 -1.06 5.58
C ALA A 36 24.09 -1.74 4.87
N GLU A 37 24.64 -2.82 5.45
CA GLU A 37 25.66 -3.63 4.77
C GLU A 37 25.06 -4.48 3.64
N HIS A 38 23.88 -5.07 3.86
CA HIS A 38 23.21 -5.94 2.89
C HIS A 38 22.87 -5.22 1.58
N VAL A 39 22.36 -3.98 1.66
CA VAL A 39 21.96 -3.21 0.47
C VAL A 39 23.13 -2.83 -0.43
N LYS A 40 24.38 -2.88 0.04
CA LYS A 40 25.57 -2.70 -0.82
C LYS A 40 25.68 -3.80 -1.88
N ALA A 41 25.28 -5.03 -1.54
CA ALA A 41 25.23 -6.16 -2.45
C ALA A 41 23.86 -6.34 -3.12
N ALA A 42 22.80 -5.76 -2.53
CA ALA A 42 21.42 -5.82 -3.01
C ALA A 42 20.80 -4.42 -3.20
N PRO A 43 21.34 -3.57 -4.08
CA PRO A 43 20.88 -2.18 -4.23
C PRO A 43 19.43 -2.05 -4.71
N GLY A 44 18.88 -3.13 -5.29
CA GLY A 44 17.48 -3.21 -5.72
C GLY A 44 16.47 -3.01 -4.59
N ILE A 45 16.84 -3.30 -3.33
CA ILE A 45 15.98 -3.04 -2.16
C ILE A 45 15.73 -1.53 -2.02
N VAL A 46 16.78 -0.73 -2.15
CA VAL A 46 16.71 0.73 -2.01
C VAL A 46 16.06 1.34 -3.25
N SER A 47 16.55 1.00 -4.45
CA SER A 47 16.03 1.59 -5.69
C SER A 47 14.57 1.22 -5.97
N GLY A 48 14.15 0.01 -5.58
CA GLY A 48 12.77 -0.46 -5.71
C GLY A 48 11.88 -0.09 -4.52
N ARG A 49 12.43 0.55 -3.48
CA ARG A 49 11.72 0.92 -2.25
C ARG A 49 11.02 -0.29 -1.59
N LEU A 50 11.75 -1.40 -1.49
CA LEU A 50 11.23 -2.66 -0.94
C LEU A 50 11.29 -2.65 0.59
N GLY A 51 10.29 -3.25 1.24
CA GLY A 51 10.25 -3.40 2.70
C GLY A 51 9.05 -2.74 3.36
N TRP A 52 9.21 -2.44 4.65
CA TRP A 52 8.17 -1.92 5.53
C TRP A 52 7.77 -0.49 5.20
N ASP A 53 6.48 -0.22 5.17
CA ASP A 53 5.91 1.12 5.05
C ASP A 53 4.68 1.24 5.96
N ILE A 54 4.63 2.29 6.77
CA ILE A 54 3.58 2.56 7.74
C ILE A 54 3.29 4.05 7.65
N THR A 55 2.03 4.40 7.45
CA THR A 55 1.62 5.78 7.29
C THR A 55 0.31 6.07 8.02
N ASP A 56 0.25 7.23 8.65
CA ASP A 56 -0.96 7.92 9.12
C ASP A 56 -1.35 9.08 8.19
N TYR A 57 -0.76 9.11 6.97
CA TYR A 57 -0.92 10.16 5.95
C TYR A 57 -0.62 11.58 6.45
N GLY A 58 0.25 11.68 7.48
CA GLY A 58 0.60 12.93 8.13
C GLY A 58 -0.52 13.53 9.00
N GLN A 59 -1.57 12.76 9.30
CA GLN A 59 -2.74 13.24 10.04
C GLN A 59 -2.67 12.92 11.55
N GLY A 60 -1.70 12.11 11.99
CA GLY A 60 -1.51 11.83 13.42
C GLY A 60 -2.53 10.89 14.05
N SER A 61 -3.36 10.20 13.25
CA SER A 61 -4.32 9.18 13.73
C SER A 61 -4.21 7.90 12.91
N PHE A 62 -3.17 7.09 13.16
CA PHE A 62 -3.00 5.82 12.46
C PHE A 62 -4.21 4.90 12.63
N ALA A 63 -4.80 4.83 13.83
CA ALA A 63 -5.90 3.92 14.12
C ALA A 63 -7.15 4.15 13.24
N ASP A 64 -7.45 5.41 12.92
CA ASP A 64 -8.63 5.76 12.10
C ASP A 64 -8.27 5.95 10.63
N LEU A 65 -7.11 6.56 10.35
CA LEU A 65 -6.64 6.91 9.02
C LEU A 65 -5.17 6.52 8.90
N GLY A 66 -4.95 5.35 8.33
CA GLY A 66 -3.62 4.78 8.28
C GLY A 66 -3.58 3.49 7.49
N LEU A 67 -2.37 3.09 7.16
CA LEU A 67 -2.15 1.88 6.37
C LEU A 67 -0.79 1.29 6.71
N PHE A 68 -0.78 -0.02 6.87
CA PHE A 68 0.43 -0.82 6.87
C PHE A 68 0.67 -1.40 5.47
N LEU A 69 1.92 -1.39 5.02
CA LEU A 69 2.35 -2.06 3.79
C LEU A 69 3.72 -2.74 3.97
N PHE A 70 3.93 -3.80 3.18
CA PHE A 70 5.23 -4.38 2.91
C PHE A 70 5.40 -4.59 1.40
N THR A 71 6.31 -3.86 0.78
CA THR A 71 6.63 -4.00 -0.65
C THR A 71 7.57 -5.19 -0.85
N LEU A 72 7.05 -6.28 -1.41
CA LEU A 72 7.79 -7.54 -1.62
C LEU A 72 8.72 -7.46 -2.83
N ARG A 73 8.24 -6.82 -3.90
CA ARG A 73 8.96 -6.59 -5.14
C ARG A 73 8.39 -5.35 -5.83
N ASN A 74 9.21 -4.74 -6.67
CA ASN A 74 8.79 -3.62 -7.49
C ASN A 74 9.55 -3.66 -8.81
N GLY A 75 8.95 -3.06 -9.83
CA GLY A 75 9.50 -2.99 -11.17
C GLY A 75 10.28 -1.72 -11.44
N ARG A 76 10.56 -1.48 -12.72
CA ARG A 76 11.22 -0.28 -13.23
C ARG A 76 10.28 0.42 -14.18
N LEU A 77 10.06 1.72 -13.98
CA LEU A 77 9.18 2.50 -14.85
C LEU A 77 9.63 2.46 -16.32
N SER A 78 10.95 2.44 -16.56
CA SER A 78 11.52 2.29 -17.91
C SER A 78 11.12 0.98 -18.61
N ASP A 79 11.07 -0.12 -17.85
CA ASP A 79 10.70 -1.44 -18.37
C ASP A 79 9.21 -1.45 -18.71
N LEU A 80 8.38 -0.87 -17.83
CA LEU A 80 6.94 -0.71 -18.07
C LEU A 80 6.66 0.11 -19.33
N GLN A 81 7.36 1.25 -19.51
CA GLN A 81 7.20 2.13 -20.68
C GLN A 81 7.61 1.47 -22.00
N THR A 82 8.54 0.51 -21.96
CA THR A 82 8.98 -0.23 -23.15
C THR A 82 8.19 -1.53 -23.38
N GLY A 83 7.30 -1.90 -22.44
CA GLY A 83 6.40 -3.05 -22.57
C GLY A 83 7.05 -4.40 -22.25
N GLY A 84 8.18 -4.44 -21.53
CA GLY A 84 8.83 -5.69 -21.16
C GLY A 84 9.92 -5.53 -20.10
N GLY A 85 10.13 -6.58 -19.29
CA GLY A 85 11.09 -6.57 -18.18
C GLY A 85 10.41 -6.63 -16.81
N MET A 86 10.98 -5.93 -15.82
CA MET A 86 10.42 -5.85 -14.47
C MET A 86 9.28 -4.82 -14.46
N CYS A 87 8.11 -5.19 -14.96
CA CYS A 87 6.98 -4.27 -15.14
C CYS A 87 5.92 -4.34 -14.04
N TYR A 88 6.19 -5.08 -12.96
CA TYR A 88 5.20 -5.44 -11.95
C TYR A 88 5.71 -5.21 -10.53
N ALA A 89 4.78 -4.98 -9.61
CA ALA A 89 5.02 -4.88 -8.18
C ALA A 89 4.09 -5.83 -7.41
N GLU A 90 4.46 -6.11 -6.17
CA GLU A 90 3.63 -6.89 -5.24
C GLU A 90 3.81 -6.32 -3.84
N LYS A 91 2.70 -6.10 -3.13
CA LYS A 91 2.70 -5.70 -1.72
C LYS A 91 1.76 -6.56 -0.91
N LEU A 92 2.06 -6.65 0.39
CA LEU A 92 1.08 -7.00 1.41
C LEU A 92 0.68 -5.72 2.13
N LEU A 93 -0.61 -5.54 2.38
CA LEU A 93 -1.15 -4.43 3.13
C LEU A 93 -1.99 -4.96 4.28
N ILE A 94 -2.15 -4.16 5.33
CA ILE A 94 -3.12 -4.43 6.40
C ILE A 94 -3.90 -3.15 6.64
N SER A 95 -5.22 -3.27 6.50
CA SER A 95 -6.17 -2.31 7.04
C SER A 95 -6.84 -2.96 8.24
N ARG A 96 -6.79 -2.26 9.38
CA ARG A 96 -7.48 -2.68 10.60
C ARG A 96 -8.99 -2.46 10.46
N GLN A 97 -9.74 -3.02 11.40
CA GLN A 97 -11.17 -2.73 11.48
C GLN A 97 -11.43 -1.21 11.45
N ASP A 98 -12.25 -0.79 10.50
CA ASP A 98 -12.69 0.61 10.28
C ASP A 98 -11.55 1.62 10.01
N GLN A 99 -10.31 1.15 9.81
CA GLN A 99 -9.15 1.99 9.49
C GLN A 99 -9.12 2.34 8.00
N ILE A 100 -9.24 3.61 7.69
CA ILE A 100 -9.38 4.12 6.32
C ILE A 100 -8.01 4.30 5.65
N SER A 101 -7.83 3.64 4.51
CA SER A 101 -6.96 4.11 3.44
C SER A 101 -7.75 5.15 2.62
N PRO A 102 -7.32 6.42 2.58
CA PRO A 102 -8.12 7.53 2.11
C PRO A 102 -8.35 7.50 0.59
N MET A 103 -9.36 8.25 0.16
CA MET A 103 -9.78 8.33 -1.24
C MET A 103 -8.64 8.86 -2.11
N HIS A 104 -8.16 8.01 -3.02
CA HIS A 104 -7.08 8.36 -3.95
C HIS A 104 -7.24 7.64 -5.28
N ARG A 105 -6.43 8.06 -6.24
CA ARG A 105 -6.22 7.34 -7.49
C ARG A 105 -4.75 7.30 -7.85
N HIS A 106 -4.45 6.46 -8.83
CA HIS A 106 -3.15 6.42 -9.48
C HIS A 106 -3.15 7.17 -10.82
N ILE A 107 -2.00 7.69 -11.23
CA ILE A 107 -1.80 8.31 -12.56
C ILE A 107 -1.45 7.24 -13.59
N LEU A 108 -0.61 6.27 -13.21
CA LEU A 108 -0.07 5.23 -14.07
C LEU A 108 -0.34 3.81 -13.56
N LYS A 109 -0.33 3.59 -12.25
CA LYS A 109 -0.48 2.23 -11.70
C LYS A 109 -1.86 1.66 -12.00
N ALA A 110 -1.87 0.43 -12.51
CA ALA A 110 -3.03 -0.43 -12.52
C ALA A 110 -2.76 -1.52 -11.48
N GLU A 111 -3.74 -1.83 -10.64
CA GLU A 111 -3.56 -2.73 -9.52
C GLU A 111 -4.76 -3.63 -9.29
N ASP A 112 -4.47 -4.86 -8.88
CA ASP A 112 -5.44 -5.75 -8.29
C ASP A 112 -5.32 -5.63 -6.77
N ILE A 113 -6.39 -5.16 -6.13
CA ILE A 113 -6.55 -5.19 -4.68
C ILE A 113 -7.27 -6.49 -4.30
N ILE A 114 -6.65 -7.27 -3.44
CA ILE A 114 -7.01 -8.67 -3.19
C ILE A 114 -7.25 -8.86 -1.69
N ASN A 115 -8.40 -9.38 -1.29
CA ASN A 115 -8.60 -9.84 0.08
C ASN A 115 -7.90 -11.20 0.24
N ARG A 116 -6.71 -11.22 0.86
CA ARG A 116 -5.93 -12.46 1.10
C ARG A 116 -6.42 -13.23 2.33
N GLY A 117 -7.22 -12.61 3.19
CA GLY A 117 -7.79 -13.24 4.38
C GLY A 117 -8.10 -12.25 5.51
N GLY A 118 -8.92 -12.69 6.46
CA GLY A 118 -9.38 -11.87 7.58
C GLY A 118 -10.85 -11.55 7.43
N ALA A 119 -11.22 -10.30 7.72
CA ALA A 119 -12.57 -9.80 7.55
C ALA A 119 -12.88 -9.45 6.07
N THR A 120 -14.04 -8.86 5.84
CA THR A 120 -14.43 -8.35 4.52
C THR A 120 -13.66 -7.06 4.21
N LEU A 121 -13.10 -6.97 3.01
CA LEU A 121 -12.48 -5.73 2.51
C LEU A 121 -13.57 -4.86 1.88
N ALA A 122 -13.80 -3.68 2.43
CA ALA A 122 -14.70 -2.70 1.85
C ALA A 122 -13.91 -1.71 0.98
N ILE A 123 -14.38 -1.47 -0.24
CA ILE A 123 -13.75 -0.54 -1.19
C ILE A 123 -14.83 0.40 -1.74
N GLU A 124 -14.76 1.67 -1.37
CA GLU A 124 -15.63 2.73 -1.91
C GLU A 124 -15.05 3.25 -3.23
N LEU A 125 -15.89 3.39 -4.25
CA LEU A 125 -15.47 3.76 -5.60
C LEU A 125 -16.13 5.04 -6.12
N PHE A 126 -15.34 5.86 -6.82
CA PHE A 126 -15.79 7.00 -7.62
C PHE A 126 -15.06 7.02 -8.97
N GLY A 127 -15.70 7.63 -9.96
CA GLY A 127 -15.08 7.91 -11.26
C GLY A 127 -14.27 9.20 -11.26
N SER A 128 -13.53 9.41 -12.35
CA SER A 128 -12.82 10.66 -12.61
C SER A 128 -13.62 11.60 -13.52
N ASP A 129 -13.43 12.91 -13.35
CA ASP A 129 -13.84 13.92 -14.33
C ASP A 129 -12.99 13.82 -15.63
N PRO A 130 -13.31 14.57 -16.71
CA PRO A 130 -12.54 14.53 -17.96
C PRO A 130 -11.05 14.93 -17.83
N ALA A 131 -10.64 15.59 -16.75
CA ALA A 131 -9.26 15.95 -16.44
C ALA A 131 -8.58 14.97 -15.47
N GLY A 132 -9.26 13.91 -15.04
CA GLY A 132 -8.76 12.96 -14.05
C GLY A 132 -8.94 13.43 -12.60
N GLY A 133 -9.74 14.47 -12.33
CA GLY A 133 -10.08 14.91 -10.98
C GLY A 133 -11.12 13.98 -10.33
N PHE A 134 -11.27 14.07 -9.01
CA PHE A 134 -12.33 13.37 -8.29
C PHE A 134 -13.70 13.95 -8.68
N ASP A 135 -14.64 13.10 -9.08
CA ASP A 135 -16.00 13.51 -9.44
C ASP A 135 -17.01 12.75 -8.56
N GLU A 136 -17.70 13.49 -7.68
CA GLU A 136 -18.70 12.97 -6.75
C GLU A 136 -19.95 12.38 -7.44
N THR A 137 -20.09 12.60 -8.74
CA THR A 137 -21.24 12.14 -9.55
C THR A 137 -20.87 11.07 -10.58
N ALA A 138 -19.57 10.81 -10.78
CA ALA A 138 -19.12 9.85 -11.77
C ALA A 138 -19.09 8.42 -11.19
N GLY A 139 -19.76 7.51 -11.89
CA GLY A 139 -19.59 6.07 -11.70
C GLY A 139 -18.57 5.50 -12.67
N GLY A 140 -18.52 4.17 -12.78
CA GLY A 140 -17.58 3.51 -13.68
C GLY A 140 -17.80 2.01 -13.79
N GLU A 141 -16.76 1.32 -14.26
CA GLU A 141 -16.73 -0.11 -14.43
C GLU A 141 -15.36 -0.64 -14.00
N VAL A 142 -15.38 -1.65 -13.14
CA VAL A 142 -14.18 -2.40 -12.70
C VAL A 142 -14.32 -3.87 -13.07
N PHE A 143 -13.25 -4.63 -12.85
CA PHE A 143 -13.28 -6.08 -12.95
C PHE A 143 -13.06 -6.70 -11.57
N CYS A 144 -14.00 -7.53 -11.12
CA CYS A 144 -13.85 -8.34 -9.90
C CYS A 144 -13.60 -9.78 -10.32
N ASP A 145 -12.42 -10.33 -10.04
CA ASP A 145 -12.03 -11.70 -10.41
C ASP A 145 -12.30 -12.04 -11.90
N GLY A 146 -12.08 -11.06 -12.78
CA GLY A 146 -12.34 -11.17 -14.22
C GLY A 146 -13.79 -10.91 -14.66
N ALA A 147 -14.74 -10.78 -13.71
CA ALA A 147 -16.11 -10.41 -13.99
C ALA A 147 -16.27 -8.88 -13.99
N ARG A 148 -16.87 -8.36 -15.06
CA ARG A 148 -17.18 -6.94 -15.20
C ARG A 148 -18.25 -6.50 -14.20
N LYS A 149 -18.03 -5.40 -13.50
CA LYS A 149 -18.97 -4.82 -12.53
C LYS A 149 -19.04 -3.31 -12.68
N SER A 150 -20.23 -2.81 -13.01
CA SER A 150 -20.49 -1.36 -12.99
C SER A 150 -20.75 -0.88 -11.57
N PHE A 151 -20.38 0.36 -11.27
CA PHE A 151 -20.61 1.02 -9.99
C PHE A 151 -21.15 2.43 -10.19
N GLN A 152 -21.99 2.88 -9.28
CA GLN A 152 -22.41 4.27 -9.11
C GLN A 152 -21.41 4.99 -8.18
N PRO A 153 -21.29 6.33 -8.25
CA PRO A 153 -20.44 7.08 -7.32
C PRO A 153 -20.80 6.76 -5.86
N GLY A 154 -19.79 6.42 -5.06
CA GLY A 154 -19.95 6.07 -3.64
C GLY A 154 -20.42 4.65 -3.37
N ASP A 155 -20.56 3.81 -4.41
CA ASP A 155 -20.81 2.38 -4.20
C ASP A 155 -19.64 1.75 -3.44
N VAL A 156 -19.97 0.88 -2.49
CA VAL A 156 -18.99 0.12 -1.71
C VAL A 156 -18.99 -1.33 -2.16
N LEU A 157 -17.90 -1.75 -2.77
CA LEU A 157 -17.61 -3.16 -3.00
C LEU A 157 -17.24 -3.83 -1.68
N LYS A 158 -17.74 -5.05 -1.49
CA LYS A 158 -17.40 -5.91 -0.35
C LYS A 158 -16.72 -7.15 -0.93
N LEU A 159 -15.42 -7.28 -0.70
CA LEU A 159 -14.63 -8.41 -1.15
C LEU A 159 -14.42 -9.35 0.04
N GLU A 160 -14.95 -10.56 -0.06
CA GLU A 160 -14.71 -11.64 0.88
C GLU A 160 -13.31 -12.23 0.69
N PRO A 161 -12.76 -12.98 1.67
CA PRO A 161 -11.48 -13.66 1.52
C PRO A 161 -11.40 -14.51 0.25
N GLY A 162 -10.43 -14.19 -0.60
CA GLY A 162 -10.20 -14.83 -1.90
C GLY A 162 -10.66 -14.01 -3.11
N GLU A 163 -11.47 -12.96 -2.91
CA GLU A 163 -11.94 -12.08 -3.98
C GLU A 163 -10.98 -10.91 -4.23
N SER A 164 -11.02 -10.36 -5.45
CA SER A 164 -10.18 -9.25 -5.87
C SER A 164 -10.91 -8.28 -6.81
N VAL A 165 -10.41 -7.04 -6.87
CA VAL A 165 -10.84 -6.03 -7.85
C VAL A 165 -9.63 -5.43 -8.55
N THR A 166 -9.71 -5.29 -9.86
CA THR A 166 -8.78 -4.52 -10.68
C THR A 166 -9.22 -3.06 -10.72
N LEU A 167 -8.33 -2.17 -10.28
CA LEU A 167 -8.47 -0.71 -10.31
C LEU A 167 -7.50 -0.15 -11.36
N MET A 168 -8.04 0.58 -12.32
CA MET A 168 -7.30 1.21 -13.40
C MET A 168 -6.92 2.65 -13.05
N PRO A 169 -5.91 3.25 -13.71
CA PRO A 169 -5.64 4.68 -13.56
C PRO A 169 -6.90 5.52 -13.78
N GLY A 170 -7.23 6.36 -12.78
CA GLY A 170 -8.46 7.16 -12.79
C GLY A 170 -9.62 6.60 -11.96
N ASP A 171 -9.56 5.34 -11.52
CA ASP A 171 -10.53 4.78 -10.58
C ASP A 171 -10.21 5.29 -9.17
N TRP A 172 -11.05 6.18 -8.64
CA TRP A 172 -10.90 6.72 -7.30
C TRP A 172 -11.41 5.71 -6.30
N HIS A 173 -10.59 5.42 -5.29
CA HIS A 173 -10.91 4.39 -4.31
C HIS A 173 -10.41 4.74 -2.90
N ALA A 174 -11.22 4.36 -1.92
CA ALA A 174 -10.85 4.29 -0.50
C ALA A 174 -11.19 2.88 0.01
N PHE A 175 -10.48 2.39 1.01
CA PHE A 175 -10.76 1.04 1.53
C PHE A 175 -10.48 0.89 3.02
N TRP A 176 -11.18 -0.07 3.65
CA TRP A 176 -11.06 -0.40 5.06
C TRP A 176 -11.45 -1.87 5.35
N GLY A 177 -11.05 -2.38 6.52
CA GLY A 177 -11.55 -3.64 7.05
C GLY A 177 -12.95 -3.49 7.64
N ASP A 178 -13.94 -4.20 7.09
CA ASP A 178 -15.32 -4.20 7.58
C ASP A 178 -15.55 -5.41 8.51
N GLY A 179 -15.80 -5.12 9.79
CA GLY A 179 -16.02 -6.15 10.82
C GLY A 179 -14.76 -6.83 11.33
N GLY A 180 -13.57 -6.35 10.97
CA GLY A 180 -12.29 -6.83 11.50
C GLY A 180 -11.10 -6.42 10.62
N ASP A 181 -9.91 -6.86 11.02
CA ASP A 181 -8.68 -6.61 10.25
C ASP A 181 -8.63 -7.47 8.98
N VAL A 182 -8.06 -6.92 7.91
CA VAL A 182 -7.92 -7.57 6.61
C VAL A 182 -6.45 -7.62 6.20
N LEU A 183 -5.98 -8.81 5.81
CA LEU A 183 -4.73 -8.95 5.08
C LEU A 183 -5.03 -8.76 3.60
N ILE A 184 -4.47 -7.72 3.03
CA ILE A 184 -4.71 -7.32 1.65
C ILE A 184 -3.46 -7.62 0.83
N GLY A 185 -3.64 -8.14 -0.38
CA GLY A 185 -2.59 -8.22 -1.38
C GLY A 185 -2.78 -7.14 -2.42
N GLU A 186 -1.69 -6.56 -2.88
CA GLU A 186 -1.65 -5.69 -4.07
C GLU A 186 -0.75 -6.37 -5.09
N VAL A 187 -1.29 -6.64 -6.28
CA VAL A 187 -0.50 -7.06 -7.45
C VAL A 187 -0.73 -6.02 -8.52
N SER A 188 0.33 -5.33 -8.93
CA SER A 188 0.17 -4.13 -9.75
C SER A 188 1.23 -4.03 -10.85
N THR A 189 1.06 -3.06 -11.73
CA THR A 189 2.18 -2.49 -12.48
C THR A 189 3.17 -1.79 -11.51
N VAL A 190 4.23 -1.20 -12.05
CA VAL A 190 5.28 -0.54 -11.25
C VAL A 190 4.67 0.47 -10.26
N ASN A 191 5.10 0.40 -9.01
CA ASN A 191 4.67 1.29 -7.95
C ASN A 191 5.63 2.48 -7.78
N ASP A 192 5.07 3.69 -7.73
CA ASP A 192 5.78 4.93 -7.34
C ASP A 192 4.93 5.73 -6.33
N ASP A 193 5.16 5.47 -5.03
CA ASP A 193 4.41 6.12 -3.96
C ASP A 193 4.71 7.63 -3.83
N GLU A 194 5.78 8.15 -4.43
CA GLU A 194 6.17 9.56 -4.30
C GLU A 194 5.40 10.46 -5.26
N THR A 195 5.05 9.96 -6.44
CA THR A 195 4.46 10.80 -7.50
C THR A 195 3.19 10.26 -8.15
N ASP A 196 2.87 8.98 -7.96
CA ASP A 196 1.72 8.36 -8.64
C ASP A 196 0.40 8.49 -7.87
N ASN A 197 0.47 8.81 -6.57
CA ASN A 197 -0.71 8.93 -5.70
C ASN A 197 -1.31 10.34 -5.79
N VAL A 198 -2.58 10.44 -6.18
CA VAL A 198 -3.37 11.67 -6.09
C VAL A 198 -4.49 11.45 -5.08
N PHE A 199 -4.41 12.13 -3.93
CA PHE A 199 -5.44 12.08 -2.89
C PHE A 199 -6.53 13.14 -3.14
N ARG A 200 -7.76 12.82 -2.72
CA ARG A 200 -8.89 13.77 -2.79
C ARG A 200 -8.67 14.92 -1.81
N GLU A 201 -8.32 14.57 -0.57
CA GLU A 201 -7.92 15.53 0.46
C GLU A 201 -6.45 15.94 0.26
N PRO A 202 -6.06 17.18 0.63
CA PRO A 202 -4.69 17.65 0.56
C PRO A 202 -3.84 17.08 1.71
N ILE A 203 -3.64 15.76 1.72
CA ILE A 203 -2.89 15.01 2.73
C ILE A 203 -1.56 14.49 2.18
N GLY A 204 -0.65 14.13 3.09
CA GLY A 204 0.66 13.56 2.73
C GLY A 204 0.60 12.05 2.54
N ARG A 205 1.63 11.48 1.90
CA ARG A 205 1.79 10.02 1.79
C ARG A 205 2.59 9.40 2.94
N PHE A 206 3.49 10.17 3.55
CA PHE A 206 4.38 9.71 4.61
C PHE A 206 4.18 10.52 5.89
N SER A 207 4.37 9.85 7.02
CA SER A 207 4.27 10.45 8.36
C SER A 207 5.57 11.12 8.80
N ASP A 208 5.45 12.18 9.60
CA ASP A 208 6.57 12.65 10.42
C ASP A 208 6.82 11.68 11.58
N ILE A 209 8.08 11.33 11.84
CA ILE A 209 8.47 10.34 12.85
C ILE A 209 9.20 11.00 14.03
N GLU A 210 8.69 10.80 15.24
CA GLU A 210 9.37 11.09 16.49
C GLU A 210 10.21 9.87 16.92
N GLU A 211 11.54 10.01 16.91
CA GLU A 211 12.49 8.94 17.23
C GLU A 211 12.67 8.77 18.76
N ASP A 212 11.63 8.32 19.45
CA ASP A 212 11.61 8.13 20.90
C ASP A 212 12.33 6.84 21.38
N VAL A 213 12.48 5.88 20.47
CA VAL A 213 13.23 4.61 20.67
C VAL A 213 14.01 4.24 19.41
N ALA A 214 14.90 3.26 19.51
CA ALA A 214 15.59 2.72 18.33
C ALA A 214 14.59 1.96 17.40
N PRO A 215 14.75 2.05 16.06
CA PRO A 215 13.91 1.32 15.13
C PRO A 215 14.17 -0.19 15.20
N LEU A 216 13.10 -0.97 15.23
CA LEU A 216 13.16 -2.44 15.15
C LEU A 216 13.68 -2.89 13.77
N HIS A 217 13.04 -2.37 12.72
CA HIS A 217 13.45 -2.46 11.33
C HIS A 217 13.31 -1.07 10.68
N LEU A 218 14.02 -0.84 9.57
CA LEU A 218 13.91 0.42 8.84
C LEU A 218 12.64 0.45 7.99
N LEU A 219 11.95 1.60 7.98
CA LEU A 219 10.93 1.88 6.98
C LEU A 219 11.60 2.24 5.65
N VAL A 220 10.87 2.06 4.56
CA VAL A 220 11.28 2.52 3.23
C VAL A 220 11.60 4.03 3.23
N SER A 221 10.84 4.82 4.00
CA SER A 221 11.08 6.26 4.17
C SER A 221 12.38 6.59 4.92
N ASP A 222 12.95 5.65 5.69
CA ASP A 222 14.22 5.85 6.38
C ASP A 222 15.43 5.73 5.43
N TYR A 223 15.30 5.03 4.30
CA TYR A 223 16.42 4.68 3.43
C TYR A 223 17.19 5.89 2.91
N GLY A 224 16.50 6.95 2.49
CA GLY A 224 17.13 8.17 1.99
C GLY A 224 17.98 8.88 3.04
N ARG A 225 17.64 8.74 4.33
CA ARG A 225 18.41 9.33 5.44
C ARG A 225 19.54 8.41 5.90
N VAL A 226 19.28 7.10 5.98
CA VAL A 226 20.19 6.12 6.58
C VAL A 226 21.25 5.63 5.58
N PHE A 227 20.90 5.50 4.31
CA PHE A 227 21.79 4.98 3.27
C PHE A 227 22.39 6.06 2.36
N ALA A 228 22.00 7.33 2.52
CA ALA A 228 22.69 8.42 1.85
C ALA A 228 24.08 8.62 2.47
N GLY A 229 25.07 8.01 1.83
CA GLY A 229 26.51 8.13 2.11
C GLY A 229 27.29 8.10 0.81
#